data_AF-A0A449AZP6-F1
#
_entry.id   AF-A0A449AZP6-F1
#
_cell.length_a   1.000
_cell.length_b   1.000
_cell.length_c   1.000
_cell.angle_alpha   90.00
_cell.angle_beta   90.00
_cell.angle_gamma   90.00
#
_symmetry.space_group_name_H-M   'P 1'
#
loop_
_entity.id
_entity.type
_entity.pdbx_description
1 polymer ?
#
loop_
_entity_poly.entity_id
_entity_poly.type
_entity_poly.pdbx_seq_one_letter_code
_entity_poly.pdbx_strand_id
1 'polypeptide(L)'
;MKKSIKILSLLTSSSLIALSAVSCGREVSTIPKLEQDKRLSNKDSIKTFAENTWLGNTIASLYQVNLEQAQNYEDVLKALINNQSFANDALRAYNTFLGLQNQKEPGFLAKKINKLLSEGILNYDAVLENLTTNPNFDLLNAEQFKLLYVNKNTDVALETNKALLVYKYFLINNEADLTKIDSSSFNSNKAKYDLDYFNLVQYALSKKLVQAWGYSASDADAVFVEMFQTIENIDAYNDFLQSKVVGTKKIYSSEWINKTKQYQLNLAGYVGIKSASDFAISFDYELLKQVTNANVYTGFYDNQSHKIVEVNDDLTLAQPISVANGNSKIEINYINVIVPIAKDKQLVTGKNQDGSDKKETVKVLTFENTPYQNNLIELATLLSGYDSNLYQNALNAYVKLGYVLTKGSNELVNKAISDLTFVEK
;
A
#
# COMPACT_ATOMS: atom_id res chain seq x y z
N MET A 1 -19.06 3.23 20.72
CA MET A 1 -17.95 2.88 21.62
C MET A 1 -16.71 3.64 21.17
N LYS A 2 -16.20 4.57 21.98
CA LYS A 2 -14.90 5.20 21.72
C LYS A 2 -13.80 4.14 21.90
N LYS A 3 -12.99 3.88 20.88
CA LYS A 3 -11.82 2.99 20.98
C LYS A 3 -10.60 3.82 21.40
N SER A 4 -10.59 4.30 22.63
CA SER A 4 -9.48 5.09 23.16
C SER A 4 -8.26 4.20 23.42
N ILE A 5 -7.16 4.50 22.72
CA ILE A 5 -5.86 3.87 22.97
C ILE A 5 -5.17 4.75 24.00
N LYS A 6 -5.06 4.26 25.24
CA LYS A 6 -4.32 4.97 26.29
C LYS A 6 -2.83 4.98 25.91
N ILE A 7 -2.21 6.16 25.92
CA ILE A 7 -0.75 6.25 26.01
C ILE A 7 -0.38 5.70 27.40
N LEU A 8 -0.15 4.39 27.49
CA LEU A 8 0.33 3.78 28.72
C LEU A 8 1.76 4.28 28.93
N SER A 9 1.97 5.17 29.90
CA SER A 9 3.17 5.32 30.75
C SER A 9 4.48 4.65 30.27
N LEU A 10 5.08 5.10 29.16
CA LEU A 10 6.13 4.32 28.49
C LEU A 10 7.49 4.98 28.29
N LEU A 11 7.89 5.83 29.22
CA LEU A 11 9.30 6.27 29.34
C LEU A 11 10.01 5.73 30.57
N THR A 12 9.49 4.69 31.22
CA THR A 12 10.18 4.07 32.35
C THR A 12 10.39 2.58 32.13
N SER A 13 11.56 2.25 31.56
CA SER A 13 12.29 1.05 31.91
C SER A 13 13.76 1.41 32.08
N SER A 14 14.05 2.12 33.17
CA SER A 14 15.35 2.00 33.82
C SER A 14 15.10 1.34 35.16
N SER A 15 15.59 0.12 35.28
CA SER A 15 15.58 -0.70 36.48
C SER A 15 15.93 0.15 37.70
N LEU A 16 14.99 0.30 38.63
CA LEU A 16 15.23 0.92 39.93
C LEU A 16 16.21 0.05 40.72
N ILE A 17 17.48 0.45 40.75
CA ILE A 17 18.32 0.16 41.91
C ILE A 17 17.80 1.09 43.01
N ALA A 18 17.17 0.51 44.03
CA ALA A 18 16.75 1.23 45.21
C ALA A 18 17.99 1.80 45.92
N LEU A 19 18.14 3.12 45.89
CA LEU A 19 18.93 3.85 46.86
C LEU A 19 18.01 4.88 47.51
N SER A 20 17.66 4.59 48.75
CA SER A 20 17.05 5.51 49.69
C SER A 20 17.93 6.76 49.81
N ALA A 21 17.40 7.93 49.44
CA ALA A 21 17.97 9.21 49.85
C ALA A 21 16.91 10.31 49.87
N VAL A 22 16.52 10.63 51.11
CA VAL A 22 16.09 11.92 51.66
C VAL A 22 15.93 13.09 50.67
N SER A 23 14.72 13.65 50.70
CA SER A 23 14.33 14.98 50.22
C SER A 23 15.38 16.08 50.52
N CYS A 24 16.09 16.51 49.47
CA CYS A 24 16.61 17.87 49.29
C CYS A 24 16.85 18.07 47.79
N GLY A 25 16.28 19.13 47.20
CA GLY A 25 16.28 19.41 45.76
C GLY A 25 17.67 19.58 45.15
N ARG A 26 18.26 18.50 44.67
CA ARG A 26 19.33 18.52 43.65
C ARG A 26 18.80 17.85 42.40
N GLU A 27 18.80 18.58 41.29
CA GLU A 27 18.67 17.98 39.96
C GLU A 27 19.86 17.04 39.74
N VAL A 28 19.63 15.74 39.93
CA VAL A 28 20.64 14.73 39.60
C VAL A 28 20.63 14.55 38.08
N SER A 29 21.61 15.15 37.41
CA SER A 29 21.88 14.92 35.98
C SER A 29 22.67 13.62 35.81
N THR A 30 21.96 12.49 35.82
CA THR A 30 22.56 11.21 35.41
C THR A 30 22.64 11.15 33.87
N ILE A 31 23.59 10.41 33.29
CA ILE A 31 23.67 10.20 31.83
C ILE A 31 22.33 9.68 31.27
N PRO A 32 21.64 8.71 31.89
CA PRO A 32 20.32 8.27 31.44
C PRO A 32 19.24 9.37 31.49
N LYS A 33 19.26 10.25 32.51
CA LYS A 33 18.35 11.39 32.58
C LYS A 33 18.68 12.42 31.50
N LEU A 34 19.96 12.70 31.23
CA LEU A 34 20.40 13.59 30.14
C LEU A 34 20.01 13.04 28.77
N GLU A 35 20.13 11.73 28.55
CA GLU A 35 19.65 11.08 27.31
C GLU A 35 18.13 11.12 27.21
N GLN A 36 17.41 10.89 28.31
CA GLN A 36 15.95 11.02 28.37
C GLN A 36 15.51 12.47 28.09
N ASP A 37 16.14 13.46 28.69
CA ASP A 37 15.89 14.89 28.50
C ASP A 37 16.27 15.35 27.09
N LYS A 38 17.35 14.80 26.50
CA LYS A 38 17.74 15.05 25.10
C LYS A 38 16.75 14.41 24.11
N ARG A 39 16.18 13.25 24.42
CA ARG A 39 15.12 12.61 23.63
C ARG A 39 13.76 13.31 23.81
N LEU A 40 13.49 13.83 25.00
CA LEU A 40 12.28 14.60 25.33
C LEU A 40 12.32 16.06 24.85
N SER A 41 13.50 16.58 24.52
CA SER A 41 13.66 17.92 23.92
C SER A 41 13.54 17.90 22.40
N ASN A 42 13.70 16.74 21.74
CA ASN A 42 13.47 16.60 20.30
C ASN A 42 11.99 16.27 20.01
N LYS A 43 11.21 17.32 19.72
CA LYS A 43 9.78 17.20 19.40
C LYS A 43 9.50 16.24 18.23
N ASP A 44 10.36 16.21 17.21
CA ASP A 44 10.12 15.37 16.03
C ASP A 44 10.27 13.88 16.39
N SER A 45 11.26 13.52 17.19
CA SER A 45 11.39 12.15 17.70
C SER A 45 10.19 11.72 18.54
N ILE A 46 9.61 12.62 19.34
CA ILE A 46 8.38 12.35 20.10
C ILE A 46 7.19 12.13 19.16
N LYS A 47 7.05 12.97 18.12
CA LYS A 47 5.97 12.84 17.13
C LYS A 47 6.06 11.53 16.35
N THR A 48 7.25 11.16 15.87
CA THR A 48 7.48 9.88 15.19
C THR A 48 7.17 8.70 16.10
N PHE A 49 7.60 8.75 17.37
CA PHE A 49 7.27 7.69 18.33
C PHE A 49 5.76 7.59 18.60
N ALA A 50 5.07 8.74 18.70
CA ALA A 50 3.63 8.78 18.86
C ALA A 50 2.90 8.20 17.65
N GLU A 51 3.31 8.54 16.42
CA GLU A 51 2.77 7.96 15.19
C GLU A 51 2.97 6.44 15.16
N ASN A 52 4.19 5.96 15.44
CA ASN A 52 4.49 4.52 15.47
C ASN A 52 3.63 3.78 16.50
N THR A 53 3.48 4.38 17.68
CA THR A 53 2.66 3.82 18.76
C THR A 53 1.18 3.79 18.37
N TRP A 54 0.64 4.91 17.86
CA TRP A 54 -0.74 4.98 17.39
C TRP A 54 -1.01 3.95 16.29
N LEU A 55 -0.10 3.87 15.32
CA LEU A 55 -0.21 2.98 14.17
C LEU A 55 -0.19 1.52 14.61
N GLY A 56 0.79 1.11 15.42
CA GLY A 56 0.89 -0.26 15.93
C GLY A 56 -0.33 -0.69 16.75
N ASN A 57 -0.84 0.16 17.64
CA ASN A 57 -2.03 -0.13 18.42
C ASN A 57 -3.30 -0.18 17.56
N THR A 58 -3.43 0.71 16.58
CA THR A 58 -4.56 0.72 15.64
C THR A 58 -4.58 -0.57 14.84
N ILE A 59 -3.44 -0.96 14.26
CA ILE A 59 -3.29 -2.21 13.53
C ILE A 59 -3.59 -3.43 14.42
N ALA A 60 -3.08 -3.45 15.66
CA ALA A 60 -3.38 -4.52 16.61
C ALA A 60 -4.88 -4.65 16.86
N SER A 61 -5.59 -3.52 17.03
CA SER A 61 -7.05 -3.54 17.18
C SER A 61 -7.76 -4.04 15.92
N LEU A 62 -7.32 -3.65 14.73
CA LEU A 62 -7.89 -4.09 13.44
C LEU A 62 -7.67 -5.57 13.14
N TYR A 63 -6.60 -6.16 13.69
CA TYR A 63 -6.30 -7.60 13.63
C TYR A 63 -6.74 -8.36 14.89
N GLN A 64 -7.44 -7.70 15.82
CA GLN A 64 -7.93 -8.30 17.07
C GLN A 64 -6.82 -8.95 17.91
N VAL A 65 -5.64 -8.34 17.93
CA VAL A 65 -4.49 -8.78 18.73
C VAL A 65 -4.67 -8.35 20.19
N ASN A 66 -4.49 -9.29 21.12
CA ASN A 66 -4.50 -8.99 22.55
C ASN A 66 -3.20 -8.29 22.96
N LEU A 67 -3.32 -7.12 23.59
CA LEU A 67 -2.21 -6.31 24.08
C LEU A 67 -2.14 -6.21 25.61
N GLU A 68 -2.90 -7.01 26.36
CA GLU A 68 -2.95 -6.97 27.83
C GLU A 68 -1.56 -7.08 28.50
N GLN A 69 -0.67 -7.85 27.90
CA GLN A 69 0.70 -8.05 28.41
C GLN A 69 1.71 -7.05 27.83
N ALA A 70 1.33 -6.26 26.82
CA ALA A 70 2.24 -5.33 26.18
C ALA A 70 2.53 -4.16 27.10
N GLN A 71 3.76 -4.10 27.62
CA GLN A 71 4.19 -3.00 28.47
C GLN A 71 4.75 -1.86 27.64
N ASN A 72 5.42 -2.16 26.52
CA ASN A 72 6.08 -1.20 25.64
C ASN A 72 5.78 -1.41 24.14
N TYR A 73 6.25 -0.49 23.29
CA TYR A 73 6.03 -0.57 21.84
C TYR A 73 6.63 -1.84 21.20
N GLU A 74 7.78 -2.31 21.68
CA GLU A 74 8.39 -3.54 21.20
C GLU A 74 7.51 -4.77 21.52
N ASP A 75 6.86 -4.78 22.69
CA ASP A 75 5.89 -5.82 23.05
C ASP A 75 4.66 -5.79 22.14
N VAL A 76 4.21 -4.61 21.72
CA VAL A 76 3.14 -4.47 20.70
C VAL A 76 3.58 -5.10 19.38
N LEU A 77 4.81 -4.83 18.92
CA LEU A 77 5.34 -5.44 17.69
C LEU A 77 5.44 -6.96 17.80
N LYS A 78 5.89 -7.49 18.95
CA LYS A 78 5.94 -8.93 19.23
C LYS A 78 4.54 -9.56 19.25
N ALA A 79 3.57 -8.92 19.88
CA ALA A 79 2.19 -9.40 19.91
C ALA A 79 1.58 -9.45 18.51
N LEU A 80 1.79 -8.40 17.71
CA LEU A 80 1.37 -8.33 16.30
C LEU A 80 1.94 -9.50 15.50
N ILE A 81 3.27 -9.66 15.50
CA ILE A 81 3.93 -10.64 14.63
C ILE A 81 3.64 -12.11 15.04
N ASN A 82 3.19 -12.34 16.27
CA ASN A 82 2.72 -13.65 16.73
C ASN A 82 1.29 -13.98 16.27
N ASN A 83 0.52 -12.99 15.81
CA ASN A 83 -0.77 -13.23 15.17
C ASN A 83 -0.56 -13.68 13.71
N GLN A 84 -0.97 -14.91 13.38
CA GLN A 84 -0.68 -15.51 12.07
C GLN A 84 -1.31 -14.74 10.89
N SER A 85 -2.54 -14.24 11.05
CA SER A 85 -3.20 -13.46 9.99
C SER A 85 -2.45 -12.15 9.74
N PHE A 86 -2.07 -11.45 10.79
CA PHE A 86 -1.23 -10.26 10.68
C PHE A 86 0.12 -10.60 10.03
N ALA A 87 0.83 -11.60 10.52
CA ALA A 87 2.17 -11.94 10.03
C ALA A 87 2.18 -12.29 8.52
N ASN A 88 1.17 -13.02 8.05
CA ASN A 88 1.03 -13.36 6.63
C ASN A 88 0.78 -12.12 5.76
N ASP A 89 -0.16 -11.26 6.18
CA ASP A 89 -0.48 -10.03 5.46
C ASP A 89 0.70 -9.05 5.47
N ALA A 90 1.36 -8.91 6.62
CA ALA A 90 2.49 -8.04 6.85
C ALA A 90 3.70 -8.44 5.98
N LEU A 91 3.99 -9.74 5.88
CA LEU A 91 5.05 -10.24 5.00
C LEU A 91 4.76 -9.91 3.52
N ARG A 92 3.52 -10.12 3.06
CA ARG A 92 3.12 -9.79 1.68
C ARG A 92 3.25 -8.30 1.39
N ALA A 93 2.75 -7.45 2.29
CA ALA A 93 2.87 -6.00 2.18
C ALA A 93 4.33 -5.58 2.11
N TYR A 94 5.18 -6.06 3.02
CA TYR A 94 6.58 -5.66 3.04
C TYR A 94 7.36 -6.16 1.82
N ASN A 95 7.13 -7.39 1.35
CA ASN A 95 7.76 -7.88 0.13
C ASN A 95 7.32 -7.11 -1.13
N THR A 96 6.08 -6.59 -1.15
CA THR A 96 5.63 -5.68 -2.22
C THR A 96 6.34 -4.35 -2.14
N PHE A 97 6.49 -3.80 -0.92
CA PHE A 97 7.26 -2.59 -0.67
C PHE A 97 8.72 -2.75 -1.10
N LEU A 98 9.35 -3.89 -0.81
CA LEU A 98 10.71 -4.18 -1.26
C LEU A 98 10.83 -4.20 -2.78
N GLY A 99 9.87 -4.82 -3.48
CA GLY A 99 9.79 -4.77 -4.95
C GLY A 99 9.81 -3.33 -5.45
N LEU A 100 8.94 -2.47 -4.92
CA LEU A 100 8.88 -1.05 -5.26
C LEU A 100 10.19 -0.30 -5.01
N GLN A 101 10.87 -0.58 -3.89
CA GLN A 101 12.16 0.06 -3.59
C GLN A 101 13.26 -0.43 -4.52
N ASN A 102 13.29 -1.73 -4.83
CA ASN A 102 14.27 -2.31 -5.73
C ASN A 102 14.13 -1.80 -7.18
N GLN A 103 12.90 -1.46 -7.63
CA GLN A 103 12.70 -0.79 -8.93
C GLN A 103 13.39 0.60 -8.99
N LYS A 104 13.48 1.29 -7.84
CA LYS A 104 14.11 2.62 -7.73
C LYS A 104 15.61 2.51 -7.45
N GLU A 105 15.98 1.58 -6.58
CA GLU A 105 17.33 1.36 -6.12
C GLU A 105 17.60 -0.15 -5.99
N PRO A 106 18.21 -0.78 -7.02
CA PRO A 106 18.63 -2.17 -6.94
C PRO A 106 19.51 -2.43 -5.71
N GLY A 107 19.22 -3.52 -5.00
CA GLY A 107 19.89 -3.90 -3.75
C GLY A 107 19.56 -3.03 -2.54
N PHE A 108 18.42 -2.33 -2.55
CA PHE A 108 17.96 -1.46 -1.46
C PHE A 108 18.06 -2.15 -0.08
N LEU A 109 17.51 -3.36 0.05
CA LEU A 109 17.47 -4.07 1.33
C LEU A 109 18.87 -4.42 1.83
N ALA A 110 19.73 -4.96 0.95
CA ALA A 110 21.10 -5.34 1.29
C ALA A 110 21.90 -4.13 1.78
N LYS A 111 21.78 -2.98 1.09
CA LYS A 111 22.40 -1.72 1.51
C LYS A 111 21.89 -1.27 2.88
N LYS A 112 20.58 -1.33 3.12
CA LYS A 112 19.97 -0.94 4.39
C LYS A 112 20.47 -1.83 5.54
N ILE A 113 20.49 -3.15 5.36
CA ILE A 113 20.95 -4.09 6.39
C ILE A 113 22.45 -3.91 6.67
N ASN A 114 23.29 -3.82 5.64
CA ASN A 114 24.72 -3.62 5.82
C ASN A 114 25.03 -2.31 6.55
N LYS A 115 24.28 -1.24 6.28
CA LYS A 115 24.38 0.02 7.03
C LYS A 115 24.05 -0.19 8.51
N LEU A 116 22.90 -0.80 8.82
CA LEU A 116 22.46 -1.03 10.20
C LEU A 116 23.43 -1.93 11.00
N LEU A 117 24.03 -2.92 10.36
CA LEU A 117 25.07 -3.77 10.95
C LEU A 117 26.36 -2.96 11.22
N SER A 118 26.80 -2.15 10.24
CA SER A 118 28.01 -1.33 10.38
C SER A 118 27.89 -0.24 11.46
N GLU A 119 26.68 0.26 11.69
CA GLU A 119 26.37 1.24 12.73
C GLU A 119 26.10 0.59 14.11
N GLY A 120 26.15 -0.75 14.21
CA GLY A 120 25.86 -1.48 15.45
C GLY A 120 24.40 -1.38 15.92
N ILE A 121 23.49 -0.95 15.04
CA ILE A 121 22.05 -0.82 15.32
C ILE A 121 21.36 -2.18 15.24
N LEU A 122 21.85 -3.05 14.36
CA LEU A 122 21.43 -4.44 14.21
C LEU A 122 22.59 -5.34 14.62
N ASN A 123 22.30 -6.38 15.39
CA ASN A 123 23.28 -7.44 15.66
C ASN A 123 23.26 -8.44 14.52
N TYR A 124 24.42 -8.97 14.16
CA TYR A 124 24.51 -10.05 13.18
C TYR A 124 23.69 -11.26 13.64
N ASP A 125 22.91 -11.81 12.73
CA ASP A 125 22.15 -13.04 12.89
C ASP A 125 22.32 -13.87 11.61
N ALA A 126 22.56 -15.17 11.76
CA ALA A 126 22.77 -16.08 10.62
C ALA A 126 21.57 -16.07 9.64
N VAL A 127 20.36 -15.79 10.14
CA VAL A 127 19.14 -15.68 9.32
C VAL A 127 19.24 -14.54 8.29
N LEU A 128 20.13 -13.56 8.50
CA LEU A 128 20.33 -12.39 7.64
C LEU A 128 21.51 -12.53 6.66
N GLU A 129 22.29 -13.61 6.72
CA GLU A 129 23.55 -13.77 5.97
C GLU A 129 23.38 -13.68 4.44
N ASN A 130 22.30 -14.25 3.92
CA ASN A 130 22.00 -14.17 2.49
C ASN A 130 21.55 -12.76 2.04
N LEU A 131 21.07 -11.91 2.96
CA LEU A 131 20.64 -10.54 2.65
C LEU A 131 21.83 -9.58 2.55
N THR A 132 22.92 -9.87 3.25
CA THR A 132 24.13 -9.03 3.25
C THR A 132 25.07 -9.35 2.09
N THR A 133 24.99 -10.57 1.56
CA THR A 133 25.89 -11.11 0.54
C THR A 133 25.31 -11.09 -0.88
N ASN A 134 23.99 -11.02 -1.04
CA ASN A 134 23.34 -10.98 -2.36
C ASN A 134 22.58 -9.66 -2.59
N PRO A 135 23.07 -8.77 -3.47
CA PRO A 135 22.38 -7.52 -3.78
C PRO A 135 21.11 -7.70 -4.63
N ASN A 136 20.88 -8.88 -5.20
CA ASN A 136 19.68 -9.20 -5.99
C ASN A 136 18.63 -9.95 -5.16
N PHE A 137 18.59 -9.69 -3.85
CA PHE A 137 17.64 -10.32 -2.96
C PHE A 137 16.40 -9.44 -2.82
N ASP A 138 15.24 -9.99 -3.21
CA ASP A 138 14.05 -9.18 -3.47
C ASP A 138 12.88 -9.51 -2.53
N LEU A 139 12.95 -10.65 -1.81
CA LEU A 139 11.85 -11.20 -1.03
C LEU A 139 12.33 -11.79 0.29
N LEU A 140 11.87 -11.26 1.41
CA LEU A 140 12.12 -11.87 2.71
C LEU A 140 11.33 -13.16 2.88
N ASN A 141 11.95 -14.12 3.55
CA ASN A 141 11.23 -15.22 4.17
C ASN A 141 10.59 -14.78 5.51
N ALA A 142 9.76 -15.64 6.09
CA ALA A 142 9.02 -15.32 7.31
C ALA A 142 9.92 -15.04 8.52
N GLU A 143 11.03 -15.77 8.68
CA GLU A 143 11.94 -15.61 9.83
C GLU A 143 12.72 -14.29 9.75
N GLN A 144 13.25 -13.98 8.56
CA GLN A 144 13.93 -12.71 8.29
C GLN A 144 13.01 -11.52 8.53
N PHE A 145 11.78 -11.60 8.01
CA PHE A 145 10.80 -10.55 8.21
C PHE A 145 10.46 -10.35 9.68
N LYS A 146 10.22 -11.45 10.43
CA LYS A 146 9.95 -11.38 11.87
C LYS A 146 11.06 -10.68 12.63
N LEU A 147 12.31 -11.06 12.37
CA LEU A 147 13.50 -10.49 13.02
C LEU A 147 13.60 -8.98 12.75
N LEU A 148 13.44 -8.57 11.49
CA LEU A 148 13.54 -7.17 11.10
C LEU A 148 12.35 -6.35 11.61
N TYR A 149 11.13 -6.91 11.58
CA TYR A 149 9.89 -6.23 11.98
C TYR A 149 9.90 -5.85 13.47
N VAL A 150 10.34 -6.73 14.36
CA VAL A 150 10.36 -6.44 15.80
C VAL A 150 11.45 -5.44 16.20
N ASN A 151 12.46 -5.25 15.35
CA ASN A 151 13.51 -4.27 15.58
C ASN A 151 13.04 -2.87 15.14
N LYS A 152 12.73 -2.01 16.12
CA LYS A 152 12.23 -0.64 15.91
C LYS A 152 13.13 0.28 15.08
N ASN A 153 14.41 -0.08 14.89
CA ASN A 153 15.38 0.75 14.17
C ASN A 153 15.48 0.39 12.67
N THR A 154 14.75 -0.62 12.20
CA THR A 154 14.81 -1.08 10.79
C THR A 154 13.77 -0.40 9.89
N ASP A 155 12.84 0.36 10.47
CA ASP A 155 11.60 0.89 9.88
C ASP A 155 10.66 -0.15 9.24
N VAL A 156 10.99 -1.46 9.30
CA VAL A 156 10.16 -2.50 8.68
C VAL A 156 8.75 -2.48 9.23
N ALA A 157 8.59 -2.35 10.55
CA ALA A 157 7.27 -2.22 11.16
C ALA A 157 6.52 -0.97 10.71
N LEU A 158 7.22 0.17 10.53
CA LEU A 158 6.58 1.42 10.12
C LEU A 158 6.01 1.30 8.71
N GLU A 159 6.85 0.95 7.73
CA GLU A 159 6.43 0.86 6.32
C GLU A 159 5.35 -0.22 6.12
N THR A 160 5.50 -1.37 6.78
CA THR A 160 4.52 -2.45 6.73
C THR A 160 3.17 -2.01 7.31
N ASN A 161 3.17 -1.40 8.49
CA ASN A 161 1.92 -1.01 9.14
C ASN A 161 1.22 0.13 8.41
N LYS A 162 1.95 1.04 7.73
CA LYS A 162 1.36 2.06 6.87
C LYS A 162 0.59 1.42 5.71
N ALA A 163 1.21 0.47 5.01
CA ALA A 163 0.57 -0.27 3.92
C ALA A 163 -0.66 -1.06 4.41
N LEU A 164 -0.55 -1.74 5.56
CA LEU A 164 -1.67 -2.47 6.14
C LEU A 164 -2.81 -1.57 6.62
N LEU A 165 -2.52 -0.36 7.09
CA LEU A 165 -3.57 0.61 7.45
C LEU A 165 -4.38 1.01 6.22
N VAL A 166 -3.72 1.25 5.08
CA VAL A 166 -4.38 1.55 3.81
C VAL A 166 -5.20 0.36 3.33
N TYR A 167 -4.64 -0.85 3.40
CA TYR A 167 -5.37 -2.08 3.09
C TYR A 167 -6.65 -2.20 3.92
N LYS A 168 -6.56 -2.03 5.25
CA LYS A 168 -7.73 -2.09 6.13
C LYS A 168 -8.73 -0.96 5.85
N TYR A 169 -8.26 0.24 5.47
CA TYR A 169 -9.12 1.35 5.06
C TYR A 169 -9.97 1.00 3.84
N PHE A 170 -9.39 0.32 2.85
CA PHE A 170 -10.12 -0.15 1.68
C PHE A 170 -11.17 -1.23 1.98
N LEU A 171 -11.01 -1.96 3.08
CA LEU A 171 -11.94 -3.01 3.52
C LEU A 171 -13.05 -2.52 4.46
N ILE A 172 -13.13 -1.22 4.76
CA ILE A 172 -14.24 -0.68 5.56
C ILE A 172 -15.52 -0.76 4.74
N ASN A 173 -16.48 -1.59 5.19
CA ASN A 173 -17.65 -1.96 4.40
C ASN A 173 -19.01 -1.79 5.08
N ASN A 174 -19.07 -1.15 6.26
CA ASN A 174 -20.34 -0.90 6.93
C ASN A 174 -20.76 0.58 6.78
N GLU A 175 -22.05 0.79 6.57
CA GLU A 175 -22.60 2.12 6.26
C GLU A 175 -22.34 3.15 7.37
N ALA A 176 -22.41 2.73 8.64
CA ALA A 176 -22.22 3.61 9.77
C ALA A 176 -20.79 4.19 9.81
N ASP A 177 -19.79 3.36 9.55
CA ASP A 177 -18.39 3.78 9.54
C ASP A 177 -18.05 4.57 8.27
N LEU A 178 -18.55 4.16 7.11
CA LEU A 178 -18.39 4.93 5.85
C LEU A 178 -18.99 6.33 5.95
N THR A 179 -20.18 6.44 6.56
CA THR A 179 -20.84 7.74 6.82
C THR A 179 -20.03 8.63 7.75
N LYS A 180 -19.39 8.07 8.79
CA LYS A 180 -18.54 8.84 9.72
C LYS A 180 -17.26 9.34 9.05
N ILE A 181 -16.68 8.52 8.18
CA ILE A 181 -15.43 8.86 7.48
C ILE A 181 -15.67 9.99 6.48
N ASP A 182 -16.68 9.84 5.63
CA ASP A 182 -17.04 10.82 4.60
C ASP A 182 -18.52 10.70 4.20
N SER A 183 -19.38 11.39 4.97
CA SER A 183 -20.82 11.39 4.74
C SER A 183 -21.22 11.92 3.36
N SER A 184 -20.47 12.90 2.82
CA SER A 184 -20.80 13.51 1.52
C SER A 184 -20.55 12.54 0.38
N SER A 185 -19.35 11.93 0.35
CA SER A 185 -19.03 10.93 -0.67
C SER A 185 -19.90 9.68 -0.53
N PHE A 186 -20.10 9.19 0.70
CA PHE A 186 -20.93 8.02 0.96
C PHE A 186 -22.35 8.21 0.44
N ASN A 187 -23.03 9.29 0.83
CA ASN A 187 -24.41 9.51 0.41
C ASN A 187 -24.55 9.70 -1.11
N SER A 188 -23.56 10.29 -1.77
CA SER A 188 -23.57 10.51 -3.21
C SER A 188 -23.34 9.23 -4.03
N ASN A 189 -22.67 8.22 -3.45
CA ASN A 189 -22.22 7.04 -4.18
C ASN A 189 -22.71 5.70 -3.64
N LYS A 190 -23.39 5.64 -2.48
CA LYS A 190 -23.86 4.38 -1.87
C LYS A 190 -24.78 3.53 -2.76
N ALA A 191 -25.48 4.15 -3.71
CA ALA A 191 -26.30 3.45 -4.70
C ALA A 191 -25.51 2.97 -5.93
N LYS A 192 -24.27 3.46 -6.11
CA LYS A 192 -23.42 3.20 -7.27
C LYS A 192 -22.28 2.23 -6.94
N TYR A 193 -21.79 2.21 -5.71
CA TYR A 193 -20.63 1.42 -5.32
C TYR A 193 -21.03 0.31 -4.35
N ASP A 194 -20.36 -0.83 -4.49
CA ASP A 194 -20.50 -1.90 -3.52
C ASP A 194 -19.83 -1.50 -2.19
N LEU A 195 -20.42 -1.97 -1.08
CA LEU A 195 -19.95 -1.57 0.24
C LEU A 195 -18.62 -2.23 0.59
N ASP A 196 -18.42 -3.49 0.18
CA ASP A 196 -17.21 -4.27 0.47
C ASP A 196 -15.92 -3.64 -0.04
N TYR A 197 -16.02 -2.80 -1.08
CA TYR A 197 -14.88 -2.13 -1.71
C TYR A 197 -15.12 -0.63 -1.87
N PHE A 198 -16.01 -0.03 -1.08
CA PHE A 198 -16.49 1.34 -1.31
C PHE A 198 -15.35 2.36 -1.47
N ASN A 199 -14.42 2.35 -0.51
CA ASN A 199 -13.27 3.26 -0.52
C ASN A 199 -12.32 2.97 -1.68
N LEU A 200 -12.13 1.71 -2.06
CA LEU A 200 -11.26 1.32 -3.19
C LEU A 200 -11.88 1.71 -4.53
N VAL A 201 -13.18 1.51 -4.71
CA VAL A 201 -13.93 1.96 -5.89
C VAL A 201 -13.82 3.48 -6.03
N GLN A 202 -14.11 4.23 -4.98
CA GLN A 202 -13.97 5.69 -4.98
C GLN A 202 -12.53 6.13 -5.33
N TYR A 203 -11.53 5.48 -4.72
CA TYR A 203 -10.13 5.80 -4.97
C TYR A 203 -9.73 5.51 -6.43
N ALA A 204 -10.07 4.34 -6.96
CA ALA A 204 -9.72 3.95 -8.33
C ALA A 204 -10.33 4.89 -9.38
N LEU A 205 -11.61 5.27 -9.23
CA LEU A 205 -12.29 6.16 -10.17
C LEU A 205 -11.79 7.60 -10.12
N SER A 206 -11.40 8.08 -8.93
CA SER A 206 -10.86 9.44 -8.76
C SER A 206 -9.43 9.57 -9.26
N LYS A 207 -8.59 8.56 -8.98
CA LYS A 207 -7.16 8.59 -9.32
C LYS A 207 -6.87 8.12 -10.73
N LYS A 208 -7.74 7.28 -11.31
CA LYS A 208 -7.65 6.73 -12.66
C LYS A 208 -6.26 6.12 -12.91
N LEU A 209 -6.04 4.89 -12.46
CA LEU A 209 -4.71 4.32 -12.38
C LEU A 209 -4.55 3.09 -13.27
N VAL A 210 -3.33 2.89 -13.76
CA VAL A 210 -2.89 1.67 -14.44
C VAL A 210 -1.61 1.16 -13.81
N GLN A 211 -1.41 -0.15 -13.87
CA GLN A 211 -0.07 -0.75 -13.82
C GLN A 211 0.44 -0.86 -15.26
N ALA A 212 1.63 -0.31 -15.54
CA ALA A 212 2.12 -0.14 -16.90
C ALA A 212 3.50 -0.75 -17.13
N TRP A 213 3.68 -1.18 -18.37
CA TRP A 213 4.95 -1.50 -19.01
C TRP A 213 5.01 -0.72 -20.31
N GLY A 214 6.18 -0.24 -20.70
CA GLY A 214 6.31 0.40 -21.99
C GLY A 214 7.61 1.12 -22.23
N TYR A 215 7.66 1.71 -23.41
CA TYR A 215 8.75 2.53 -23.89
C TYR A 215 8.21 3.69 -24.72
N SER A 216 8.85 4.84 -24.61
CA SER A 216 8.56 5.99 -25.44
C SER A 216 9.84 6.68 -25.88
N ALA A 217 9.92 7.04 -27.16
CA ALA A 217 11.01 7.83 -27.73
C ALA A 217 10.45 8.87 -28.71
N SER A 218 11.18 9.98 -28.85
CA SER A 218 10.81 11.09 -29.74
C SER A 218 12.00 11.65 -30.51
N ASP A 219 13.19 11.04 -30.36
CA ASP A 219 14.34 11.39 -31.17
C ASP A 219 14.16 10.90 -32.62
N ALA A 220 14.64 11.70 -33.57
CA ALA A 220 14.39 11.49 -34.99
C ALA A 220 14.95 10.15 -35.50
N ASP A 221 16.09 9.70 -34.94
CA ASP A 221 16.74 8.45 -35.34
C ASP A 221 15.89 7.25 -34.92
N ALA A 222 15.45 7.18 -33.66
CA ALA A 222 14.54 6.13 -33.20
C ALA A 222 13.24 6.12 -34.01
N VAL A 223 12.64 7.29 -34.24
CA VAL A 223 11.41 7.39 -35.05
C VAL A 223 11.62 6.86 -36.46
N PHE A 224 12.69 7.28 -37.14
CA PHE A 224 12.97 6.84 -38.52
C PHE A 224 13.18 5.33 -38.63
N VAL A 225 13.89 4.72 -37.66
CA VAL A 225 14.22 3.29 -37.68
C VAL A 225 13.03 2.42 -37.26
N GLU A 226 12.17 2.90 -36.36
CA GLU A 226 11.20 2.04 -35.67
C GLU A 226 9.75 2.29 -36.09
N MET A 227 9.42 3.39 -36.77
CA MET A 227 8.03 3.77 -37.04
C MET A 227 7.22 2.75 -37.84
N PHE A 228 7.88 1.86 -38.59
CA PHE A 228 7.22 0.81 -39.37
C PHE A 228 7.11 -0.54 -38.64
N GLN A 229 7.63 -0.63 -37.41
CA GLN A 229 7.58 -1.86 -36.64
C GLN A 229 6.19 -2.07 -36.02
N THR A 230 5.84 -3.35 -35.89
CA THR A 230 4.57 -3.79 -35.30
C THR A 230 4.82 -4.89 -34.28
N ILE A 231 4.02 -4.90 -33.23
CA ILE A 231 4.00 -5.95 -32.22
C ILE A 231 2.82 -6.87 -32.50
N GLU A 232 3.09 -8.15 -32.68
CA GLU A 232 2.07 -9.18 -32.96
C GLU A 232 1.93 -10.22 -31.84
N ASN A 233 2.92 -10.33 -30.93
CA ASN A 233 2.92 -11.23 -29.80
C ASN A 233 3.83 -10.71 -28.66
N ILE A 234 3.87 -11.41 -27.54
CA ILE A 234 4.71 -11.06 -26.38
C ILE A 234 6.20 -11.09 -26.68
N ASP A 235 6.66 -12.02 -27.52
CA ASP A 235 8.10 -12.16 -27.84
C ASP A 235 8.57 -10.98 -28.69
N ALA A 236 7.80 -10.59 -29.71
CA ALA A 236 8.06 -9.41 -30.53
C ALA A 236 8.16 -8.13 -29.68
N TYR A 237 7.30 -7.99 -28.66
CA TYR A 237 7.38 -6.87 -27.71
C TYR A 237 8.68 -6.88 -26.90
N ASN A 238 9.08 -8.04 -26.36
CA ASN A 238 10.29 -8.15 -25.57
C ASN A 238 11.56 -7.96 -26.42
N ASP A 239 11.57 -8.49 -27.64
CA ASP A 239 12.65 -8.32 -28.61
C ASP A 239 12.82 -6.85 -29.01
N PHE A 240 11.70 -6.14 -29.24
CA PHE A 240 11.69 -4.70 -29.48
C PHE A 240 12.37 -3.92 -28.35
N LEU A 241 12.12 -4.31 -27.09
CA LEU A 241 12.68 -3.65 -25.92
C LEU A 241 14.08 -4.11 -25.53
N GLN A 242 14.57 -5.24 -26.05
CA GLN A 242 15.79 -5.89 -25.57
C GLN A 242 17.02 -4.96 -25.61
N SER A 243 17.13 -4.13 -26.66
CA SER A 243 18.24 -3.19 -26.85
C SER A 243 18.02 -1.82 -26.17
N LYS A 244 16.88 -1.62 -25.51
CA LYS A 244 16.49 -0.34 -24.89
C LYS A 244 16.91 -0.28 -23.43
N VAL A 245 17.06 0.94 -22.90
CA VAL A 245 17.37 1.19 -21.48
C VAL A 245 16.36 0.53 -20.53
N VAL A 246 15.12 0.30 -20.99
CA VAL A 246 14.05 -0.33 -20.22
C VAL A 246 13.95 -1.84 -20.42
N GLY A 247 14.75 -2.43 -21.33
CA GLY A 247 14.67 -3.84 -21.72
C GLY A 247 14.94 -4.84 -20.59
N THR A 248 15.70 -4.43 -19.57
CA THR A 248 16.00 -5.26 -18.39
C THR A 248 15.03 -5.04 -17.23
N LYS A 249 14.15 -4.02 -17.32
CA LYS A 249 13.19 -3.71 -16.25
C LYS A 249 12.02 -4.67 -16.30
N LYS A 250 11.97 -5.58 -15.33
CA LYS A 250 10.87 -6.52 -15.13
C LYS A 250 10.15 -6.23 -13.84
N ILE A 251 8.89 -6.61 -13.78
CA ILE A 251 8.09 -6.56 -12.57
C ILE A 251 8.62 -7.60 -11.55
N TYR A 252 8.68 -7.25 -10.27
CA TYR A 252 8.92 -8.25 -9.23
C TYR A 252 7.63 -9.05 -8.97
N SER A 253 7.75 -10.34 -8.66
CA SER A 253 6.58 -11.20 -8.43
C SER A 253 5.68 -10.72 -7.27
N SER A 254 6.23 -9.99 -6.31
CA SER A 254 5.48 -9.33 -5.23
C SER A 254 4.67 -8.12 -5.67
N GLU A 255 4.99 -7.50 -6.81
CA GLU A 255 4.23 -6.37 -7.38
C GLU A 255 3.14 -6.83 -8.35
N TRP A 256 3.09 -8.12 -8.67
CA TRP A 256 2.17 -8.67 -9.66
C TRP A 256 0.75 -8.85 -9.10
N ILE A 257 -0.12 -7.91 -9.45
CA ILE A 257 -1.50 -7.84 -8.93
C ILE A 257 -2.54 -8.55 -9.82
N ASN A 258 -2.28 -8.72 -11.12
CA ASN A 258 -3.18 -9.44 -12.03
C ASN A 258 -2.69 -10.87 -12.28
N LYS A 259 -2.90 -11.72 -11.26
CA LYS A 259 -2.36 -13.09 -11.24
C LYS A 259 -2.95 -14.05 -12.29
N THR A 260 -3.92 -13.61 -13.09
CA THR A 260 -4.53 -14.43 -14.16
C THR A 260 -3.72 -14.41 -15.45
N LYS A 261 -2.79 -13.45 -15.62
CA LYS A 261 -1.98 -13.29 -16.84
C LYS A 261 -0.48 -13.46 -16.53
N GLN A 262 -0.03 -14.71 -16.41
CA GLN A 262 1.33 -15.05 -15.96
C GLN A 262 2.46 -14.47 -16.83
N TYR A 263 2.22 -14.30 -18.13
CA TYR A 263 3.21 -13.72 -19.05
C TYR A 263 3.64 -12.29 -18.65
N GLN A 264 2.84 -11.57 -17.84
CA GLN A 264 3.18 -10.23 -17.35
C GLN A 264 4.48 -10.18 -16.55
N LEU A 265 4.85 -11.29 -15.89
CA LEU A 265 6.12 -11.41 -15.17
C LEU A 265 7.34 -11.36 -16.11
N ASN A 266 7.14 -11.71 -17.38
CA ASN A 266 8.21 -11.75 -18.39
C ASN A 266 8.29 -10.49 -19.24
N LEU A 267 7.28 -9.61 -19.17
CA LEU A 267 7.27 -8.36 -19.93
C LEU A 267 8.41 -7.43 -19.50
N ALA A 268 9.18 -6.99 -20.47
CA ALA A 268 10.15 -5.92 -20.31
C ALA A 268 9.49 -4.55 -20.20
N GLY A 269 10.26 -3.57 -19.74
CA GLY A 269 9.82 -2.17 -19.67
C GLY A 269 8.86 -1.86 -18.54
N TYR A 270 8.88 -2.60 -17.43
CA TYR A 270 8.00 -2.30 -16.28
C TYR A 270 8.22 -0.87 -15.75
N VAL A 271 7.11 -0.13 -15.62
CA VAL A 271 7.08 1.28 -15.17
C VAL A 271 6.50 1.39 -13.75
N GLY A 272 5.61 0.48 -13.36
CA GLY A 272 4.88 0.54 -12.09
C GLY A 272 3.49 1.15 -12.24
N ILE A 273 2.96 1.68 -11.13
CA ILE A 273 1.66 2.37 -11.11
C ILE A 273 1.83 3.79 -11.65
N LYS A 274 0.97 4.19 -12.60
CA LYS A 274 0.89 5.57 -13.10
C LYS A 274 -0.55 6.00 -13.34
N SER A 275 -0.74 7.30 -13.52
CA SER A 275 -2.00 7.86 -13.98
C SER A 275 -2.37 7.30 -15.36
N ALA A 276 -3.66 7.02 -15.54
CA ALA A 276 -4.23 6.61 -16.81
C ALA A 276 -4.44 7.79 -17.78
N SER A 277 -4.05 9.01 -17.42
CA SER A 277 -4.28 10.23 -18.22
C SER A 277 -3.62 10.20 -19.60
N ASP A 278 -2.56 9.41 -19.77
CA ASP A 278 -1.92 9.19 -21.07
C ASP A 278 -2.74 8.29 -22.01
N PHE A 279 -3.82 7.67 -21.50
CA PHE A 279 -4.65 6.74 -22.25
C PHE A 279 -6.09 7.25 -22.29
N ALA A 280 -6.73 7.14 -23.45
CA ALA A 280 -8.14 7.51 -23.62
C ALA A 280 -9.10 6.45 -23.03
N ILE A 281 -8.91 6.09 -21.76
CA ILE A 281 -9.67 5.06 -21.05
C ILE A 281 -10.74 5.75 -20.21
N SER A 282 -11.99 5.32 -20.37
CA SER A 282 -13.08 5.85 -19.58
C SER A 282 -13.17 5.19 -18.22
N PHE A 283 -13.37 6.02 -17.19
CA PHE A 283 -13.68 5.61 -15.81
C PHE A 283 -15.11 6.03 -15.44
N ASP A 284 -15.96 6.26 -16.45
CA ASP A 284 -17.34 6.67 -16.24
C ASP A 284 -18.20 5.52 -15.69
N TYR A 285 -19.03 5.82 -14.69
CA TYR A 285 -19.90 4.84 -14.05
C TYR A 285 -20.87 4.17 -15.04
N GLU A 286 -21.45 4.93 -15.97
CA GLU A 286 -22.43 4.42 -16.94
C GLU A 286 -21.82 3.41 -17.92
N LEU A 287 -20.53 3.53 -18.20
CA LEU A 287 -19.78 2.56 -19.02
C LEU A 287 -19.31 1.38 -18.17
N LEU A 288 -18.71 1.63 -17.01
CA LEU A 288 -18.19 0.58 -16.14
C LEU A 288 -19.29 -0.35 -15.61
N LYS A 289 -20.52 0.15 -15.39
CA LYS A 289 -21.65 -0.67 -14.97
C LYS A 289 -22.13 -1.67 -16.03
N GLN A 290 -21.60 -1.61 -17.26
CA GLN A 290 -21.86 -2.59 -18.31
C GLN A 290 -20.78 -3.67 -18.40
N VAL A 291 -19.64 -3.48 -17.73
CA VAL A 291 -18.49 -4.40 -17.81
C VAL A 291 -18.55 -5.39 -16.67
N THR A 292 -18.61 -6.69 -16.98
CA THR A 292 -18.60 -7.78 -15.98
C THR A 292 -17.28 -8.55 -15.96
N ASN A 293 -16.38 -8.30 -16.92
CA ASN A 293 -15.07 -8.94 -17.00
C ASN A 293 -13.99 -7.86 -17.04
N ALA A 294 -13.18 -7.77 -15.97
CA ALA A 294 -12.11 -6.77 -15.87
C ALA A 294 -10.97 -6.99 -16.88
N ASN A 295 -10.83 -8.19 -17.44
CA ASN A 295 -9.73 -8.52 -18.37
C ASN A 295 -9.79 -7.69 -19.66
N VAL A 296 -10.95 -7.14 -20.03
CA VAL A 296 -11.08 -6.22 -21.18
C VAL A 296 -10.27 -4.93 -21.00
N TYR A 297 -9.84 -4.64 -19.77
CA TYR A 297 -8.97 -3.53 -19.43
C TYR A 297 -7.52 -3.96 -19.17
N THR A 298 -7.09 -5.06 -19.79
CA THR A 298 -5.72 -5.56 -19.71
C THR A 298 -5.22 -5.91 -21.11
N GLY A 299 -4.07 -5.36 -21.50
CA GLY A 299 -3.51 -5.62 -22.83
C GLY A 299 -2.62 -4.48 -23.31
N PHE A 300 -2.29 -4.51 -24.60
CA PHE A 300 -1.53 -3.43 -25.21
C PHE A 300 -2.43 -2.27 -25.60
N TYR A 301 -2.03 -1.05 -25.29
CA TYR A 301 -2.75 0.15 -25.72
C TYR A 301 -2.32 0.55 -27.13
N ASP A 302 -3.26 0.51 -28.07
CA ASP A 302 -3.07 1.00 -29.43
C ASP A 302 -3.37 2.50 -29.48
N ASN A 303 -2.33 3.30 -29.71
CA ASN A 303 -2.41 4.76 -29.78
C ASN A 303 -3.21 5.25 -30.99
N GLN A 304 -3.39 4.44 -32.04
CA GLN A 304 -4.12 4.83 -33.24
C GLN A 304 -5.63 4.64 -33.08
N SER A 305 -6.05 3.49 -32.55
CA SER A 305 -7.47 3.19 -32.34
C SER A 305 -8.00 3.60 -30.96
N HIS A 306 -7.11 3.99 -30.05
CA HIS A 306 -7.40 4.29 -28.64
C HIS A 306 -8.05 3.13 -27.88
N LYS A 307 -7.70 1.89 -28.24
CA LYS A 307 -8.25 0.66 -27.64
C LYS A 307 -7.16 -0.18 -27.00
N ILE A 308 -7.59 -0.99 -26.04
CA ILE A 308 -6.75 -2.04 -25.47
C ILE A 308 -6.92 -3.28 -26.35
N VAL A 309 -5.79 -3.79 -26.85
CA VAL A 309 -5.68 -5.03 -27.61
C VAL A 309 -5.32 -6.15 -26.65
N GLU A 310 -6.20 -7.14 -26.55
CA GLU A 310 -6.00 -8.31 -25.70
C GLU A 310 -4.85 -9.19 -26.22
N VAL A 311 -4.17 -9.83 -25.27
CA VAL A 311 -3.22 -10.92 -25.53
C VAL A 311 -3.94 -12.24 -25.29
N ASN A 312 -4.02 -13.05 -26.34
CA ASN A 312 -4.62 -14.37 -26.37
C ASN A 312 -3.82 -15.36 -25.50
N ASP A 313 -4.41 -16.52 -25.24
CA ASP A 313 -3.78 -17.56 -24.41
C ASP A 313 -2.51 -18.15 -25.05
N ASP A 314 -2.36 -18.09 -26.38
CA ASP A 314 -1.17 -18.48 -27.14
C ASP A 314 -0.10 -17.38 -27.20
N LEU A 315 -0.27 -16.30 -26.43
CA LEU A 315 0.62 -15.13 -26.34
C LEU A 315 0.66 -14.24 -27.58
N THR A 316 -0.21 -14.49 -28.57
CA THR A 316 -0.43 -13.57 -29.70
C THR A 316 -1.36 -12.42 -29.30
N LEU A 317 -1.22 -11.27 -29.96
CA LEU A 317 -2.19 -10.18 -29.81
C LEU A 317 -3.41 -10.46 -30.69
N ALA A 318 -4.59 -10.07 -30.21
CA ALA A 318 -5.83 -10.17 -30.99
C ALA A 318 -5.77 -9.40 -32.33
N GLN A 319 -4.91 -8.38 -32.41
CA GLN A 319 -4.52 -7.71 -33.64
C GLN A 319 -3.11 -7.13 -33.47
N PRO A 320 -2.28 -7.06 -34.54
CA PRO A 320 -1.01 -6.36 -34.48
C PRO A 320 -1.19 -4.87 -34.15
N ILE A 321 -0.25 -4.30 -33.42
CA ILE A 321 -0.23 -2.87 -33.07
C ILE A 321 1.05 -2.23 -33.58
N SER A 322 0.96 -0.99 -34.06
CA SER A 322 2.15 -0.22 -34.44
C SER A 322 2.82 0.34 -33.19
N VAL A 323 4.16 0.36 -33.19
CA VAL A 323 4.93 1.10 -32.17
C VAL A 323 4.93 2.61 -32.44
N ALA A 324 4.47 3.07 -33.60
CA ALA A 324 4.40 4.49 -33.93
C ALA A 324 3.15 5.14 -33.35
N ASN A 325 3.35 6.27 -32.67
CA ASN A 325 2.31 7.21 -32.29
C ASN A 325 2.43 8.46 -33.18
N GLY A 326 1.82 8.38 -34.37
CA GLY A 326 2.01 9.36 -35.44
C GLY A 326 3.41 9.32 -36.04
N ASN A 327 3.84 10.43 -36.65
CA ASN A 327 5.11 10.50 -37.40
C ASN A 327 6.30 11.04 -36.57
N SER A 328 6.12 11.24 -35.27
CA SER A 328 7.11 11.94 -34.43
C SER A 328 7.41 11.25 -33.10
N LYS A 329 6.79 10.11 -32.82
CA LYS A 329 6.94 9.41 -31.55
C LYS A 329 6.83 7.91 -31.74
N ILE A 330 7.72 7.18 -31.07
CA ILE A 330 7.59 5.75 -30.82
C ILE A 330 7.00 5.59 -29.43
N GLU A 331 5.93 4.83 -29.30
CA GLU A 331 5.24 4.59 -28.04
C GLU A 331 4.51 3.25 -28.06
N ILE A 332 4.94 2.35 -27.18
CA ILE A 332 4.32 1.06 -26.95
C ILE A 332 4.06 0.91 -25.46
N ASN A 333 2.83 0.57 -25.10
CA ASN A 333 2.45 0.37 -23.71
C ASN A 333 1.62 -0.91 -23.58
N TYR A 334 1.99 -1.76 -22.63
CA TYR A 334 1.10 -2.74 -22.06
C TYR A 334 0.57 -2.19 -20.74
N ILE A 335 -0.74 -2.29 -20.54
CA ILE A 335 -1.41 -1.74 -19.36
C ILE A 335 -2.37 -2.74 -18.74
N ASN A 336 -2.47 -2.65 -17.43
CA ASN A 336 -3.46 -3.32 -16.61
C ASN A 336 -4.21 -2.23 -15.83
N VAL A 337 -5.41 -1.87 -16.28
CA VAL A 337 -6.17 -0.76 -15.70
C VAL A 337 -6.83 -1.20 -14.40
N ILE A 338 -6.59 -0.43 -13.34
CA ILE A 338 -7.13 -0.72 -12.01
C ILE A 338 -8.52 -0.10 -11.94
N VAL A 339 -9.52 -0.86 -12.37
CA VAL A 339 -10.93 -0.44 -12.42
C VAL A 339 -11.85 -1.47 -11.78
N PRO A 340 -12.96 -1.01 -11.16
CA PRO A 340 -14.02 -1.89 -10.74
C PRO A 340 -14.88 -2.36 -11.92
N ILE A 341 -15.67 -3.40 -11.69
CA ILE A 341 -16.64 -3.95 -12.64
C ILE A 341 -18.05 -3.94 -12.07
N ALA A 342 -19.04 -4.20 -12.91
CA ALA A 342 -20.43 -4.30 -12.54
C ALA A 342 -20.73 -5.56 -11.72
N LYS A 343 -21.47 -5.38 -10.64
CA LYS A 343 -22.11 -6.43 -9.85
C LYS A 343 -23.58 -6.10 -9.65
N ASP A 344 -24.42 -7.11 -9.82
CA ASP A 344 -25.84 -7.00 -9.50
C ASP A 344 -26.01 -7.03 -7.98
N LYS A 345 -26.77 -6.07 -7.44
CA LYS A 345 -27.05 -5.94 -6.01
C LYS A 345 -28.54 -5.74 -5.80
N GLN A 346 -29.11 -6.47 -4.85
CA GLN A 346 -30.49 -6.28 -4.42
C GLN A 346 -30.55 -5.11 -3.44
N LEU A 347 -31.27 -4.04 -3.80
CA LEU A 347 -31.57 -2.94 -2.89
C LEU A 347 -33.03 -2.96 -2.49
N VAL A 348 -33.31 -2.71 -1.20
CA VAL A 348 -34.67 -2.48 -0.73
C VAL A 348 -35.09 -1.08 -1.13
N THR A 349 -36.04 -0.96 -2.06
CA THR A 349 -36.54 0.33 -2.59
C THR A 349 -37.87 0.75 -1.96
N GLY A 350 -38.49 -0.13 -1.18
CA GLY A 350 -39.74 0.17 -0.47
C GLY A 350 -40.34 -1.06 0.18
N LYS A 351 -41.65 -1.02 0.40
CA LYS A 351 -42.45 -2.13 0.90
C LYS A 351 -43.45 -2.57 -0.16
N ASN A 352 -43.68 -3.88 -0.27
CA ASN A 352 -44.78 -4.46 -1.04
C ASN A 352 -46.12 -4.23 -0.29
N GLN A 353 -47.24 -4.48 -0.97
CA GLN A 353 -48.58 -4.33 -0.38
C GLN A 353 -48.83 -5.24 0.83
N ASP A 354 -48.09 -6.36 0.92
CA ASP A 354 -48.12 -7.31 2.03
C ASP A 354 -47.15 -6.93 3.19
N GLY A 355 -46.47 -5.78 3.10
CA GLY A 355 -45.52 -5.30 4.10
C GLY A 355 -44.10 -5.91 4.01
N SER A 356 -43.85 -6.82 3.05
CA SER A 356 -42.51 -7.36 2.77
C SER A 356 -41.62 -6.32 2.07
N ASP A 357 -40.29 -6.50 2.11
CA ASP A 357 -39.35 -5.59 1.44
C ASP A 357 -39.48 -5.72 -0.09
N LYS A 358 -39.79 -4.60 -0.76
CA LYS A 358 -39.66 -4.50 -2.21
C LYS A 358 -38.18 -4.37 -2.56
N LYS A 359 -37.65 -5.36 -3.28
CA LYS A 359 -36.25 -5.39 -3.72
C LYS A 359 -36.16 -5.17 -5.23
N GLU A 360 -35.23 -4.32 -5.64
CA GLU A 360 -34.89 -4.12 -7.05
C GLU A 360 -33.40 -4.46 -7.25
N THR A 361 -33.11 -5.17 -8.35
CA THR A 361 -31.74 -5.40 -8.78
C THR A 361 -31.18 -4.12 -9.37
N VAL A 362 -30.13 -3.59 -8.77
CA VAL A 362 -29.35 -2.47 -9.31
C VAL A 362 -27.95 -2.93 -9.66
N LYS A 363 -27.31 -2.24 -10.61
CA LYS A 363 -25.89 -2.46 -10.90
C LYS A 363 -25.02 -1.51 -10.09
N VAL A 364 -24.08 -2.07 -9.34
CA VAL A 364 -23.06 -1.33 -8.60
C VAL A 364 -21.67 -1.68 -9.10
N LEU A 365 -20.70 -0.81 -8.86
CA LEU A 365 -19.29 -1.05 -9.13
C LEU A 365 -18.63 -1.75 -7.94
N THR A 366 -17.85 -2.78 -8.23
CA THR A 366 -17.15 -3.60 -7.22
C THR A 366 -15.78 -4.04 -7.72
N PHE A 367 -14.90 -4.43 -6.80
CA PHE A 367 -13.67 -5.16 -7.11
C PHE A 367 -13.82 -6.68 -6.94
N GLU A 368 -15.00 -7.16 -6.54
CA GLU A 368 -15.29 -8.59 -6.57
C GLU A 368 -15.20 -9.16 -7.99
N ASN A 369 -14.68 -10.37 -8.12
CA ASN A 369 -14.40 -11.08 -9.36
C ASN A 369 -13.45 -10.35 -10.32
N THR A 370 -12.75 -9.32 -9.86
CA THR A 370 -11.61 -8.75 -10.59
C THR A 370 -10.33 -9.53 -10.29
N PRO A 371 -9.30 -9.47 -11.15
CA PRO A 371 -7.98 -10.05 -10.85
C PRO A 371 -7.33 -9.52 -9.56
N TYR A 372 -7.81 -8.38 -9.05
CA TYR A 372 -7.28 -7.69 -7.88
C TYR A 372 -7.83 -8.21 -6.56
N GLN A 373 -9.00 -8.86 -6.54
CA GLN A 373 -9.71 -9.24 -5.31
C GLN A 373 -8.84 -10.03 -4.32
N ASN A 374 -8.00 -10.94 -4.83
CA ASN A 374 -7.15 -11.80 -4.00
C ASN A 374 -5.76 -11.18 -3.72
N ASN A 375 -5.46 -10.03 -4.32
CA ASN A 375 -4.18 -9.34 -4.29
C ASN A 375 -4.31 -7.91 -3.75
N LEU A 376 -5.30 -7.67 -2.89
CA LEU A 376 -5.61 -6.33 -2.38
C LEU A 376 -4.52 -5.77 -1.46
N ILE A 377 -3.72 -6.62 -0.84
CA ILE A 377 -2.59 -6.20 0.00
C ILE A 377 -1.46 -5.65 -0.88
N GLU A 378 -1.11 -6.39 -1.92
CA GLU A 378 -0.15 -5.95 -2.93
C GLU A 378 -0.64 -4.67 -3.59
N LEU A 379 -1.92 -4.63 -4.02
CA LEU A 379 -2.53 -3.44 -4.59
C LEU A 379 -2.46 -2.24 -3.63
N ALA A 380 -2.93 -2.38 -2.39
CA ALA A 380 -2.87 -1.30 -1.40
C ALA A 380 -1.45 -0.78 -1.16
N THR A 381 -0.46 -1.68 -1.16
CA THR A 381 0.95 -1.33 -1.00
C THR A 381 1.47 -0.54 -2.22
N LEU A 382 1.18 -1.00 -3.44
CA LEU A 382 1.54 -0.31 -4.68
C LEU A 382 0.90 1.08 -4.77
N LEU A 383 -0.38 1.18 -4.40
CA LEU A 383 -1.10 2.46 -4.37
C LEU A 383 -0.53 3.42 -3.32
N SER A 384 -0.10 2.90 -2.17
CA SER A 384 0.56 3.70 -1.12
C SER A 384 1.93 4.20 -1.54
N GLY A 385 2.67 3.38 -2.31
CA GLY A 385 3.96 3.78 -2.88
C GLY A 385 3.85 4.81 -4.01
N TYR A 386 2.68 4.87 -4.67
CA TYR A 386 2.35 5.84 -5.72
C TYR A 386 1.80 7.16 -5.17
N ASP A 387 0.82 7.12 -4.27
CA ASP A 387 0.18 8.30 -3.69
C ASP A 387 0.55 8.47 -2.21
N SER A 388 1.48 9.38 -1.93
CA SER A 388 1.94 9.68 -0.58
C SER A 388 0.85 10.18 0.38
N ASN A 389 -0.30 10.64 -0.15
CA ASN A 389 -1.42 11.10 0.67
C ASN A 389 -2.37 9.96 1.08
N LEU A 390 -2.28 8.79 0.44
CA LEU A 390 -3.23 7.69 0.70
C LEU A 390 -3.13 7.19 2.15
N TYR A 391 -1.92 7.09 2.69
CA TYR A 391 -1.72 6.80 4.11
C TYR A 391 -2.40 7.82 5.02
N GLN A 392 -2.25 9.12 4.73
CA GLN A 392 -2.87 10.18 5.52
C GLN A 392 -4.41 10.14 5.44
N ASN A 393 -4.97 9.77 4.28
CA ASN A 393 -6.41 9.55 4.14
C ASN A 393 -6.90 8.39 5.02
N ALA A 394 -6.18 7.26 5.00
CA ALA A 394 -6.48 6.11 5.85
C ALA A 394 -6.36 6.47 7.35
N LEU A 395 -5.30 7.19 7.73
CA LEU A 395 -5.10 7.69 9.09
C LEU A 395 -6.28 8.54 9.53
N ASN A 396 -6.65 9.54 8.76
CA ASN A 396 -7.75 10.44 9.08
C ASN A 396 -9.10 9.70 9.15
N ALA A 397 -9.31 8.67 8.32
CA ALA A 397 -10.48 7.81 8.40
C ALA A 397 -10.55 7.09 9.75
N TYR A 398 -9.46 6.46 10.20
CA TYR A 398 -9.44 5.78 11.50
C TYR A 398 -9.54 6.74 12.68
N VAL A 399 -8.97 7.95 12.58
CA VAL A 399 -9.20 9.00 13.58
C VAL A 399 -10.69 9.34 13.70
N LYS A 400 -11.41 9.51 12.58
CA LYS A 400 -12.87 9.76 12.58
C LYS A 400 -13.67 8.57 13.13
N LEU A 401 -13.16 7.35 12.99
CA LEU A 401 -13.73 6.14 13.62
C LEU A 401 -13.40 6.03 15.12
N GLY A 402 -12.61 6.96 15.66
CA GLY A 402 -12.31 7.07 17.08
C GLY A 402 -11.04 6.36 17.52
N TYR A 403 -10.16 5.96 16.60
CA TYR A 403 -8.83 5.47 16.91
C TYR A 403 -7.92 6.66 17.17
N VAL A 404 -7.82 7.07 18.44
CA VAL A 404 -7.01 8.21 18.88
C VAL A 404 -6.12 7.83 20.05
N LEU A 405 -4.98 8.51 20.17
CA LEU A 405 -4.14 8.47 21.36
C LEU A 405 -4.72 9.38 22.43
N THR A 406 -4.91 8.86 23.63
CA THR A 406 -5.27 9.67 24.81
C THR A 406 -4.01 10.22 25.47
N LYS A 407 -4.02 11.51 25.82
CA LYS A 407 -2.93 12.21 26.53
C LYS A 407 -2.53 11.46 27.81
N GLY A 408 -1.22 11.36 28.04
CA GLY A 408 -0.64 10.72 29.22
C GLY A 408 -0.44 11.69 30.39
N SER A 409 0.33 11.28 31.39
CA SER A 409 0.68 12.12 32.54
C SER A 409 1.84 13.11 32.31
N ASN A 410 2.60 12.95 31.22
CA ASN A 410 3.77 13.80 30.95
C ASN A 410 3.38 15.03 30.10
N GLU A 411 3.47 16.22 30.70
CA GLU A 411 3.09 17.48 30.06
C GLU A 411 3.95 17.86 28.84
N LEU A 412 5.25 17.57 28.87
CA LEU A 412 6.15 17.88 27.75
C LEU A 412 5.80 17.03 26.52
N VAL A 413 5.55 15.74 26.74
CA VAL A 413 5.08 14.83 25.69
C VAL A 413 3.73 15.29 25.15
N ASN A 414 2.76 15.56 26.04
CA ASN A 414 1.42 16.00 25.64
C ASN A 414 1.46 17.31 24.83
N LYS A 415 2.33 18.25 25.21
CA LYS A 415 2.54 19.49 24.45
C LYS A 415 3.15 19.21 23.08
N ALA A 416 4.13 18.32 23.00
CA ALA A 416 4.82 17.98 21.76
C ALA A 416 3.92 17.28 20.73
N ILE A 417 2.91 16.53 21.17
CA ILE A 417 1.99 15.78 20.30
C ILE A 417 0.62 16.47 20.08
N SER A 418 0.39 17.61 20.72
CA SER A 418 -0.93 18.27 20.77
C SER A 418 -1.49 18.70 19.41
N ASP A 419 -0.63 18.87 18.40
CA ASP A 419 -0.99 19.24 17.03
C ASP A 419 -1.21 18.05 16.10
N LEU A 420 -0.95 16.82 16.56
CA LEU A 420 -1.16 15.61 15.76
C LEU A 420 -2.66 15.29 15.66
N THR A 421 -3.11 14.96 14.45
CA THR A 421 -4.53 14.72 14.15
C THR A 421 -5.11 13.52 14.89
N PHE A 422 -4.26 12.55 15.22
CA PHE A 422 -4.63 11.30 15.90
C PHE A 422 -4.51 11.37 17.44
N VAL A 423 -4.35 12.56 18.02
CA VAL A 423 -4.36 12.77 19.48
C VAL A 423 -5.71 13.34 19.91
N GLU A 424 -6.27 12.79 20.98
CA GLU A 424 -7.52 13.28 21.58
C GLU A 424 -7.34 14.73 22.02
N LYS A 425 -8.17 15.62 21.46
CA LYS A 425 -8.10 17.05 21.72
C LYS A 425 -8.57 17.39 23.12
#